data_AF-A0A924XGG1-F1
#
_entry.id   AF-A0A924XGG1-F1
#
_cell.length_a   1.000
_cell.length_b   1.000
_cell.length_c   1.000
_cell.angle_alpha   90.00
_cell.angle_beta   90.00
_cell.angle_gamma   90.00
#
_symmetry.space_group_name_H-M   'P 1'
#
loop_
_entity.id
_entity.type
_entity.pdbx_description
1 polymer ?
#
loop_
_entity_poly.entity_id
_entity_poly.type
_entity_poly.pdbx_seq_one_letter_code
_entity_poly.pdbx_strand_id
1 'polypeptide(L)' 'YPQADGDPYYPVPRPENHALYKRYRDLANATPGVCFTGRLATYKYYNMDQVVAQSLALVGKLAGFTRRELLDAAAMQSA' A
#
# COMPACT_ATOMS: atom_id res chain seq x y z
N TYR A 1 -20.98 -3.96 4.59
CA TYR A 1 -20.81 -2.66 5.29
C TYR A 1 -19.63 -2.80 6.24
N PRO A 2 -18.83 -1.75 6.53
CA PRO A 2 -17.79 -1.83 7.57
C PRO A 2 -18.41 -2.16 8.93
N GLN A 3 -17.79 -3.07 9.69
CA GLN A 3 -18.25 -3.53 11.00
C GLN A 3 -17.11 -3.35 12.00
N ALA A 4 -17.44 -3.21 13.28
CA ALA A 4 -16.44 -3.16 14.35
C ALA A 4 -15.79 -4.54 14.57
N ASP A 5 -16.55 -5.61 14.31
CA ASP A 5 -16.13 -6.99 14.50
C ASP A 5 -16.03 -7.72 13.15
N GLY A 6 -15.09 -8.67 13.06
CA GLY A 6 -14.82 -9.48 11.87
C GLY A 6 -13.66 -8.95 11.01
N ASP A 7 -13.52 -9.52 9.82
CA ASP A 7 -12.40 -9.21 8.93
C ASP A 7 -12.49 -7.78 8.36
N PRO A 8 -11.42 -6.99 8.43
CA PRO A 8 -11.42 -5.62 7.93
C PRO A 8 -11.34 -5.61 6.41
N TYR A 9 -12.44 -5.23 5.74
CA TYR A 9 -12.49 -5.12 4.27
C TYR A 9 -12.35 -3.69 3.75
N TYR A 10 -12.86 -2.69 4.48
CA TYR A 10 -12.98 -1.31 3.99
C TYR A 10 -12.65 -0.28 5.08
N PRO A 11 -11.94 0.80 4.76
CA PRO A 11 -11.74 1.91 5.68
C PRO A 11 -13.06 2.69 5.87
N VAL A 12 -13.20 3.29 7.04
CA VAL A 12 -14.34 4.17 7.37
C VAL A 12 -13.84 5.62 7.38
N PRO A 13 -14.12 6.41 6.32
CA PRO A 13 -13.58 7.76 6.18
C PRO A 13 -14.32 8.72 7.12
N ARG A 14 -13.79 8.89 8.33
CA ARG A 14 -14.24 9.86 9.32
C ARG A 14 -13.05 10.66 9.86
N PRO A 15 -13.23 11.92 10.28
CA PRO A 15 -12.15 12.76 10.82
C PRO A 15 -11.37 12.09 11.96
N GLU A 16 -12.06 11.44 12.89
CA GLU A 16 -11.46 10.73 14.03
C GLU A 16 -10.58 9.54 13.57
N ASN A 17 -11.03 8.80 12.55
CA ASN A 17 -10.28 7.68 11.98
C ASN A 17 -9.05 8.17 11.21
N HIS A 18 -9.16 9.32 10.53
CA HIS A 18 -8.02 9.94 9.86
C HIS A 18 -6.98 10.45 10.86
N ALA A 19 -7.42 11.04 11.97
CA ALA A 19 -6.53 11.47 13.04
C ALA A 19 -5.79 10.27 13.67
N LEU A 20 -6.49 9.15 13.89
CA LEU A 20 -5.88 7.91 14.37
C LEU A 20 -4.90 7.32 13.35
N TYR A 21 -5.31 7.20 12.09
CA TYR A 21 -4.45 6.71 11.01
C TYR A 21 -3.18 7.55 10.88
N LYS A 22 -3.26 8.88 11.05
CA LYS A 22 -2.09 9.76 11.00
C LYS A 22 -1.04 9.34 12.03
N ARG A 23 -1.45 9.01 13.26
CA ARG A 23 -0.53 8.54 14.32
C ARG A 23 0.15 7.23 13.92
N TYR A 24 -0.60 6.26 13.39
CA TYR A 24 -0.03 5.00 12.93
C TYR A 24 0.87 5.16 11.70
N ARG A 25 0.52 6.07 10.78
CA ARG A 25 1.34 6.38 9.62
C ARG A 25 2.67 7.00 10.04
N ASP A 26 2.67 7.89 11.02
CA ASP A 26 3.89 8.52 11.52
C ASP A 26 4.80 7.48 12.20
N LEU A 27 4.23 6.51 12.94
CA LEU A 27 4.97 5.35 13.46
C LEU A 27 5.49 4.45 12.32
N ALA A 28 4.66 4.13 11.34
CA ALA A 28 5.01 3.30 10.19
C ALA A 28 6.18 3.89 9.40
N ASN A 29 6.21 5.21 9.21
CA ASN A 29 7.31 5.92 8.55
C ASN A 29 8.61 5.89 9.36
N ALA A 30 8.52 5.79 10.70
CA ALA A 30 9.66 5.73 11.59
C ALA A 30 10.21 4.30 11.77
N THR A 31 9.48 3.26 11.33
CA THR A 31 9.88 1.85 11.47
C THR A 31 10.95 1.50 10.42
N PRO A 32 12.21 1.23 10.82
CA PRO A 32 13.26 0.90 9.88
C PRO A 32 13.04 -0.48 9.26
N GLY A 33 13.37 -0.61 7.97
CA GLY A 33 13.31 -1.90 7.25
C GLY A 33 11.91 -2.44 6.99
N VAL A 34 10.85 -1.66 7.24
CA VAL A 34 9.46 -2.08 7.00
C VAL A 34 8.79 -1.09 6.03
N CYS A 35 8.10 -1.63 5.02
CA CYS A 35 7.31 -0.81 4.08
C CYS A 35 5.85 -1.23 4.12
N PHE A 36 4.96 -0.26 4.39
CA PHE A 36 3.52 -0.49 4.48
C PHE A 36 2.85 -0.16 3.13
N THR A 37 2.19 -1.14 2.52
CA THR A 37 1.53 -1.01 1.22
C THR A 37 0.16 -1.69 1.19
N GLY A 38 -0.69 -1.29 0.25
CA GLY A 38 -2.01 -1.86 0.05
C GLY A 38 -3.11 -1.23 0.92
N ARG A 39 -4.33 -1.74 0.74
CA ARG A 39 -5.58 -1.16 1.28
C ARG A 39 -5.56 -1.01 2.80
N LEU A 40 -5.24 -2.08 3.51
CA LEU A 40 -5.31 -2.13 4.97
C LEU A 40 -4.14 -1.37 5.61
N ALA A 41 -2.93 -1.58 5.12
CA ALA A 41 -1.73 -0.96 5.68
C ALA A 41 -1.72 0.57 5.51
N THR A 42 -2.36 1.09 4.46
CA THR A 42 -2.41 2.54 4.18
C THR A 42 -3.77 3.18 4.47
N TYR A 43 -4.70 2.42 5.05
CA TYR A 43 -6.04 2.87 5.42
C TYR A 43 -6.76 3.66 4.30
N LYS A 44 -6.71 3.14 3.08
CA LYS A 44 -7.28 3.79 1.89
C LYS A 44 -8.20 2.86 1.16
N TYR A 45 -9.23 3.43 0.54
CA TYR A 45 -10.11 2.68 -0.34
C TYR A 45 -9.39 2.50 -1.68
N TYR A 46 -8.94 1.28 -1.97
CA TYR A 46 -8.26 0.96 -3.23
C TYR A 46 -8.91 -0.21 -3.95
N ASN A 47 -9.06 -0.08 -5.26
CA ASN A 47 -9.34 -1.19 -6.17
C ASN A 47 -8.08 -2.05 -6.39
N MET A 48 -8.24 -3.23 -7.01
CA MET A 48 -7.15 -4.18 -7.21
C MET A 48 -6.01 -3.59 -8.04
N ASP A 49 -6.31 -2.91 -9.14
CA ASP A 49 -5.36 -2.25 -10.03
C ASP A 49 -4.52 -1.19 -9.28
N GLN A 50 -5.15 -0.43 -8.38
CA GLN A 50 -4.49 0.59 -7.59
C GLN A 50 -3.49 -0.03 -6.59
N VAL A 51 -3.86 -1.15 -5.96
CA VAL A 51 -2.95 -1.90 -5.06
C VAL A 51 -1.78 -2.48 -5.84
N VAL A 52 -2.03 -3.09 -7.00
CA VAL A 52 -0.96 -3.63 -7.86
C VAL A 52 0.00 -2.52 -8.30
N ALA A 53 -0.53 -1.40 -8.79
CA ALA A 53 0.28 -0.25 -9.22
C ALA A 53 1.11 0.33 -8.06
N GLN A 54 0.52 0.45 -6.86
CA GLN A 54 1.22 0.90 -5.65
C GLN A 54 2.39 -0.01 -5.30
N SER A 55 2.17 -1.32 -5.30
CA SER A 55 3.19 -2.31 -4.96
C SER A 55 4.35 -2.32 -5.97
N LEU A 56 4.06 -2.25 -7.28
CA LEU A 56 5.10 -2.14 -8.30
C LEU A 56 5.91 -0.85 -8.16
N ALA A 57 5.25 0.27 -7.86
CA ALA A 57 5.94 1.53 -7.63
C ALA A 57 6.83 1.51 -6.38
N LEU A 58 6.38 0.82 -5.32
CA LEU A 58 7.19 0.62 -4.11
C LEU A 58 8.43 -0.24 -4.41
N VAL A 59 8.26 -1.37 -5.08
CA VAL A 59 9.38 -2.24 -5.46
C VAL A 59 10.39 -1.50 -6.34
N GLY A 60 9.92 -0.69 -7.30
CA GLY A 60 10.82 0.13 -8.13
C GLY A 60 11.68 1.07 -7.30
N LYS A 61 11.07 1.76 -6.33
CA LYS A 61 11.80 2.62 -5.39
C LYS A 61 12.82 1.86 -4.54
N LEU A 62 12.47 0.66 -4.06
CA LEU A 62 13.34 -0.14 -3.20
C LEU A 62 14.51 -0.77 -3.97
N ALA A 63 14.26 -1.24 -5.19
CA ALA A 63 15.26 -1.90 -6.01
C ALA A 63 16.10 -0.92 -6.85
N GLY A 64 15.79 0.38 -6.81
CA GLY A 64 16.47 1.41 -7.61
C GLY A 64 16.08 1.39 -9.09
N PHE A 65 14.98 0.75 -9.45
CA PHE A 65 14.48 0.65 -10.83
C PHE A 65 13.29 1.58 -11.08
N THR A 66 13.24 2.13 -12.28
CA THR A 66 12.06 2.79 -12.82
C THR A 66 10.96 1.76 -13.12
N ARG A 67 9.71 2.23 -13.18
CA ARG A 67 8.56 1.38 -13.55
C ARG A 67 8.77 0.70 -14.92
N ARG A 68 9.43 1.39 -15.85
CA ARG A 68 9.70 0.85 -17.19
C ARG A 68 10.62 -0.36 -17.10
N GLU A 69 11.73 -0.24 -16.37
CA GLU A 69 12.71 -1.31 -16.19
C GLU A 69 12.09 -2.54 -15.50
N LEU A 70 11.19 -2.36 -14.54
CA LEU A 70 10.48 -3.48 -13.92
C LEU A 70 9.56 -4.23 -14.88
N LEU A 71 8.86 -3.51 -15.77
CA LEU A 71 7.98 -4.13 -16.76
C LEU A 71 8.79 -4.88 -17.82
N ASP A 72 9.91 -4.30 -18.25
CA ASP A 72 10.82 -4.93 -19.21
C ASP A 72 11.45 -6.21 -18.61
N ALA A 73 11.86 -6.19 -17.33
CA ALA A 73 12.38 -7.36 -16.63
C ALA A 73 11.32 -8.48 -16.43
N ALA A 74 10.07 -8.11 -16.14
CA ALA A 74 8.99 -9.08 -16.03
C ALA A 74 8.66 -9.73 -17.38
N ALA A 75 8.70 -8.96 -18.47
CA ALA A 75 8.51 -9.48 -19.83
C ALA A 75 9.61 -10.46 -20.23
N MET A 76 10.87 -10.21 -19.86
CA MET A 76 12.01 -11.11 -20.11
C MET A 76 11.93 -12.43 -19.33
N GLN A 77 11.30 -12.46 -18.15
CA GLN A 77 11.11 -13.71 -17.37
C GLN A 77 9.94 -14.57 -17.87
N SER A 78 9.12 -14.04 -18.77
CA SER A 78 7.91 -14.69 -19.28
C SER A 78 8.09 -15.30 -20.68
N ALA A 79 9.31 -15.24 -21.23
CA ALA A 79 9.72 -15.74 -22.54
C ALA A 79 10.78 -16.83 -22.39
#